data_AF-A0A957CYQ6-F1
#
_entry.id   AF-A0A957CYQ6-F1
#
_cell.length_a   1.000
_cell.length_b   1.000
_cell.length_c   1.000
_cell.angle_alpha   90.00
_cell.angle_beta   90.00
_cell.angle_gamma   90.00
#
_symmetry.space_group_name_H-M   'P 1'
#
loop_
_entity.id
_entity.type
_entity.pdbx_description
1 polymer ?
#
loop_
_entity_poly.entity_id
_entity_poly.type
_entity_poly.pdbx_seq_one_letter_code
_entity_poly.pdbx_strand_id
1 'polypeptide(L)'
;PLDFVGEFFKLQLMTPFFNPGPHEWPQLPIYIAAVNAQMLRLAGEVCDGVHIHALHSVKYLREFALPQLEKGLAKNGRSRSELAVNTAVFAVPTDDADYAAWAEAHVKQQISFYMSTPAYRVLAELHGWEETALQLSKMARSGAWDDMPNLINDDILSAMAVTGTWAELPHLIKAKYGDLLDRVSYYLPFVPGERDAQWQASINGFRD
;
A
#
# COMPACT_ATOMS: atom_id res chain seq x y z
N PRO A 1 -4.65 2.76 -34.88
CA PRO A 1 -5.93 1.98 -34.89
C PRO A 1 -5.88 0.87 -33.83
N LEU A 2 -7.02 0.57 -33.19
CA LEU A 2 -7.13 -0.52 -32.23
C LEU A 2 -7.24 -1.84 -33.00
N ASP A 3 -6.17 -2.64 -32.93
CA ASP A 3 -6.11 -3.97 -33.54
C ASP A 3 -5.30 -4.88 -32.62
N PHE A 4 -5.99 -5.52 -31.67
CA PHE A 4 -5.41 -6.39 -30.68
C PHE A 4 -6.13 -7.74 -30.69
N VAL A 5 -5.35 -8.81 -30.79
CA VAL A 5 -5.83 -10.20 -30.67
C VAL A 5 -4.91 -10.89 -29.67
N GLY A 6 -5.38 -11.04 -28.44
CA GLY A 6 -4.70 -11.79 -27.39
C GLY A 6 -5.43 -13.08 -27.06
N GLU A 7 -4.89 -13.81 -26.09
CA GLU A 7 -5.48 -15.06 -25.58
C GLU A 7 -6.88 -14.84 -24.96
N PHE A 8 -7.05 -13.73 -24.22
CA PHE A 8 -8.28 -13.45 -23.47
C PHE A 8 -9.21 -12.44 -24.15
N PHE A 9 -8.68 -11.54 -24.97
CA PHE A 9 -9.44 -10.45 -25.58
C PHE A 9 -9.13 -10.29 -27.06
N LYS A 10 -10.18 -10.00 -27.83
CA LYS A 10 -10.09 -9.63 -29.23
C LYS A 10 -10.72 -8.24 -29.39
N LEU A 11 -9.88 -7.22 -29.51
CA LEU A 11 -10.27 -5.81 -29.61
C LEU A 11 -9.85 -5.28 -30.99
N GLN A 12 -10.74 -5.40 -31.98
CA GLN A 12 -10.44 -5.05 -33.38
C GLN A 12 -11.41 -4.02 -33.99
N LEU A 13 -12.47 -3.64 -33.27
CA LEU A 13 -13.47 -2.71 -33.78
C LEU A 13 -13.40 -1.39 -33.01
N MET A 14 -12.86 -0.36 -33.67
CA MET A 14 -12.94 1.03 -33.21
C MET A 14 -13.31 1.90 -34.40
N THR A 15 -14.62 2.13 -34.59
CA THR A 15 -15.12 2.95 -35.70
C THR A 15 -14.69 4.41 -35.51
N PRO A 16 -14.49 5.19 -36.59
CA PRO A 16 -14.16 6.61 -36.47
C PRO A 16 -15.17 7.41 -35.63
N PHE A 17 -16.44 6.98 -35.62
CA PHE A 17 -17.50 7.61 -34.85
C PHE A 17 -17.31 7.48 -33.33
N PHE A 18 -16.58 6.46 -32.86
CA PHE A 18 -16.30 6.22 -31.43
C PHE A 18 -14.86 6.55 -31.02
N ASN A 19 -14.06 7.14 -31.93
CA ASN A 19 -12.68 7.49 -31.65
C ASN A 19 -12.58 9.00 -31.30
N PRO A 20 -12.35 9.37 -30.02
CA PRO A 20 -12.22 10.77 -29.63
C PRO A 20 -10.92 11.43 -30.11
N GLY A 21 -10.02 10.67 -30.76
CA GLY A 21 -8.69 11.13 -31.14
C GLY A 21 -7.67 10.98 -30.00
N PRO A 22 -6.39 11.32 -30.27
CA PRO A 22 -5.38 11.33 -29.23
C PRO A 22 -5.69 12.43 -28.21
N HIS A 23 -5.54 12.13 -26.92
CA HIS A 23 -5.57 13.14 -25.88
C HIS A 23 -4.25 13.93 -25.80
N GLU A 24 -4.28 15.07 -25.11
CA GLU A 24 -3.14 15.98 -24.92
C GLU A 24 -2.01 15.43 -24.01
N TRP A 25 -2.25 14.33 -23.29
CA TRP A 25 -1.30 13.75 -22.31
C TRP A 25 -0.75 12.39 -22.75
N PRO A 26 0.07 12.30 -23.81
CA PRO A 26 0.38 11.04 -24.51
C PRO A 26 0.97 9.91 -23.64
N GLN A 27 1.48 10.22 -22.46
CA GLN A 27 1.99 9.25 -21.50
C GLN A 27 1.16 9.27 -20.21
N LEU A 28 0.12 8.45 -20.16
CA LEU A 28 -0.61 8.15 -18.93
C LEU A 28 0.11 7.01 -18.21
N PRO A 29 0.69 7.25 -17.02
CA PRO A 29 1.42 6.20 -16.35
C PRO A 29 0.45 5.14 -15.81
N ILE A 30 0.79 3.87 -16.02
CA ILE A 30 -0.02 2.73 -15.63
C ILE A 30 0.45 2.23 -14.27
N TYR A 31 -0.44 2.29 -13.28
CA TYR A 31 -0.23 1.77 -11.94
C TYR A 31 -1.14 0.57 -11.68
N ILE A 32 -0.62 -0.43 -10.96
CA ILE A 32 -1.44 -1.52 -10.44
C ILE A 32 -1.23 -1.69 -8.93
N ALA A 33 -2.23 -2.20 -8.23
CA ALA A 33 -2.05 -2.68 -6.87
C ALA A 33 -1.49 -4.10 -6.89
N ALA A 34 -0.51 -4.39 -6.04
CA ALA A 34 0.12 -5.70 -5.99
C ALA A 34 0.44 -6.13 -4.56
N VAL A 35 0.16 -7.41 -4.25
CA VAL A 35 0.42 -8.03 -2.95
C VAL A 35 1.23 -9.32 -3.11
N ASN A 36 0.80 -10.19 -4.02
CA ASN A 36 1.46 -11.49 -4.25
C ASN A 36 2.64 -11.36 -5.23
N ALA A 37 3.49 -12.39 -5.25
CA ALA A 37 4.72 -12.38 -6.04
C ALA A 37 4.49 -12.21 -7.55
N GLN A 38 3.42 -12.79 -8.11
CA GLN A 38 3.15 -12.70 -9.55
C GLN A 38 2.70 -11.28 -9.94
N MET A 39 1.81 -10.67 -9.15
CA MET A 39 1.37 -9.30 -9.37
C MET A 39 2.50 -8.30 -9.19
N LEU A 40 3.40 -8.51 -8.22
CA LEU A 40 4.59 -7.68 -8.06
C LEU A 40 5.52 -7.81 -9.27
N ARG A 41 5.80 -9.03 -9.74
CA ARG A 41 6.59 -9.21 -10.97
C ARG A 41 5.94 -8.56 -12.19
N LEU A 42 4.62 -8.69 -12.33
CA LEU A 42 3.88 -8.03 -13.40
C LEU A 42 4.03 -6.51 -13.33
N ALA A 43 3.89 -5.93 -12.14
CA ALA A 43 4.07 -4.49 -11.94
C ALA A 43 5.46 -4.03 -12.38
N GLY A 44 6.52 -4.72 -11.94
CA GLY A 44 7.88 -4.41 -12.36
C GLY A 44 8.12 -4.61 -13.87
N GLU A 45 7.45 -5.59 -14.48
CA GLU A 45 7.64 -5.91 -15.90
C GLU A 45 7.04 -4.86 -16.82
N VAL A 46 5.80 -4.41 -16.56
CA VAL A 46 5.02 -3.61 -17.53
C VAL A 46 4.42 -2.30 -17.01
N CYS A 47 4.49 -2.02 -15.70
CA CYS A 47 3.86 -0.81 -15.13
C CYS A 47 4.87 0.31 -14.89
N ASP A 48 4.38 1.54 -14.85
CA ASP A 48 5.13 2.74 -14.46
C ASP A 48 5.13 2.93 -12.95
N GLY A 49 4.21 2.26 -12.24
CA GLY A 49 4.27 2.17 -10.80
C GLY A 49 3.39 1.11 -10.18
N VAL A 50 3.52 0.97 -8.87
CA VAL A 50 2.85 -0.04 -8.06
C VAL A 50 2.33 0.55 -6.76
N HIS A 51 1.10 0.18 -6.40
CA HIS A 51 0.55 0.43 -5.08
C HIS A 51 0.75 -0.81 -4.21
N ILE A 52 1.71 -0.74 -3.30
CA ILE A 52 1.84 -1.69 -2.20
C ILE A 52 0.71 -1.42 -1.21
N HIS A 53 0.10 -2.49 -0.69
CA HIS A 53 -0.99 -2.36 0.26
C HIS A 53 -0.52 -1.80 1.61
N ALA A 54 -1.42 -1.12 2.34
CA ALA A 54 -1.10 -0.50 3.63
C ALA A 54 -0.58 -1.48 4.69
N LEU A 55 -1.02 -2.74 4.64
CA LEU A 55 -0.43 -3.83 5.42
C LEU A 55 0.95 -4.22 4.86
N HIS A 56 1.98 -3.46 5.24
CA HIS A 56 3.37 -3.68 4.89
C HIS A 56 4.30 -3.26 6.04
N SER A 57 5.46 -3.91 6.12
CA SER A 57 6.56 -3.50 6.99
C SER A 57 7.83 -3.25 6.17
N VAL A 58 8.83 -2.61 6.78
CA VAL A 58 10.18 -2.47 6.19
C VAL A 58 10.75 -3.83 5.79
N LYS A 59 10.59 -4.84 6.66
CA LYS A 59 11.04 -6.23 6.39
C LYS A 59 10.37 -6.81 5.16
N TYR A 60 9.04 -6.70 5.06
CA TYR A 60 8.29 -7.17 3.89
C TYR A 60 8.72 -6.47 2.60
N LEU A 61 8.93 -5.14 2.64
CA LEU A 61 9.38 -4.39 1.49
C LEU A 61 10.75 -4.86 1.00
N ARG A 62 11.74 -4.97 1.91
CA ARG A 62 13.13 -5.35 1.58
C ARG A 62 13.28 -6.81 1.17
N GLU A 63 12.65 -7.72 1.91
CA GLU A 63 12.91 -9.16 1.73
C GLU A 63 11.96 -9.82 0.73
N PHE A 64 10.80 -9.21 0.46
CA PHE A 64 9.81 -9.79 -0.44
C PHE A 64 9.42 -8.86 -1.58
N ALA A 65 8.80 -7.70 -1.30
CA ALA A 65 8.14 -6.92 -2.34
C ALA A 65 9.12 -6.38 -3.40
N LEU A 66 10.14 -5.63 -2.97
CA LEU A 66 11.13 -5.03 -3.87
C LEU A 66 11.90 -6.08 -4.68
N PRO A 67 12.37 -7.22 -4.10
CA PRO A 67 12.96 -8.29 -4.89
C PRO A 67 12.05 -8.91 -5.96
N GLN A 68 10.72 -8.95 -5.76
CA GLN A 68 9.81 -9.41 -6.80
C GLN A 68 9.60 -8.36 -7.89
N LEU A 69 9.55 -7.07 -7.55
CA LEU A 69 9.50 -5.97 -8.51
C LEU A 69 10.76 -5.97 -9.40
N GLU A 70 11.94 -6.11 -8.79
CA GLU A 70 13.23 -6.20 -9.50
C GLU A 70 13.28 -7.37 -10.49
N LYS A 71 12.75 -8.55 -10.11
CA LYS A 71 12.62 -9.68 -11.04
C LYS A 71 11.70 -9.38 -12.22
N GLY A 72 10.68 -8.55 -12.03
CA GLY A 72 9.82 -8.05 -13.10
C GLY A 72 10.57 -7.11 -14.04
N LEU A 73 11.22 -6.09 -13.46
CA LEU A 73 12.01 -5.09 -14.18
C LEU A 73 13.10 -5.75 -15.06
N ALA A 74 13.81 -6.74 -14.51
CA ALA A 74 14.88 -7.44 -15.21
C ALA A 74 14.43 -8.16 -16.49
N LYS A 75 13.16 -8.57 -16.62
CA LYS A 75 12.66 -9.24 -17.83
C LYS A 75 12.70 -8.35 -19.07
N ASN A 76 12.55 -7.04 -18.88
CA ASN A 76 12.55 -6.04 -19.95
C ASN A 76 13.77 -5.11 -19.89
N GLY A 77 14.80 -5.46 -19.10
CA GLY A 77 16.00 -4.63 -18.94
C GLY A 77 15.74 -3.26 -18.31
N ARG A 78 14.66 -3.12 -17.55
CA ARG A 78 14.26 -1.87 -16.88
C ARG A 78 15.01 -1.70 -15.56
N SER A 79 15.17 -0.46 -15.15
CA SER A 79 15.81 -0.05 -13.90
C SER A 79 14.78 0.31 -12.82
N ARG A 80 15.20 0.28 -11.54
CA ARG A 80 14.34 0.66 -10.40
C ARG A 80 13.80 2.09 -10.49
N SER A 81 14.54 3.00 -11.14
CA SER A 81 14.11 4.39 -11.36
C SER A 81 12.96 4.55 -12.36
N GLU A 82 12.64 3.51 -13.13
CA GLU A 82 11.53 3.51 -14.09
C GLU A 82 10.21 3.00 -13.50
N LEU A 83 10.18 2.70 -12.20
CA LEU A 83 8.99 2.20 -11.51
C LEU A 83 8.79 2.98 -10.21
N ALA A 84 7.67 3.68 -10.07
CA ALA A 84 7.28 4.31 -8.81
C ALA A 84 6.66 3.29 -7.84
N VAL A 85 7.17 3.21 -6.62
CA VAL A 85 6.64 2.36 -5.55
C VAL A 85 5.91 3.21 -4.54
N ASN A 86 4.60 3.05 -4.50
CA ASN A 86 3.69 3.87 -3.70
C ASN A 86 3.01 3.03 -2.62
N THR A 87 2.74 3.60 -1.45
CA THR A 87 1.92 2.95 -0.42
C THR A 87 1.09 3.97 0.36
N ALA A 88 0.07 3.48 1.04
CA ALA A 88 -0.59 4.21 2.11
C ALA A 88 -0.08 3.67 3.46
N VAL A 89 0.51 4.53 4.28
CA VAL A 89 1.08 4.16 5.58
C VAL A 89 -0.01 4.23 6.64
N PHE A 90 -0.12 3.20 7.49
CA PHE A 90 -0.92 3.31 8.71
C PHE A 90 -0.28 4.37 9.62
N ALA A 91 -0.97 5.48 9.83
CA ALA A 91 -0.50 6.59 10.65
C ALA A 91 -1.37 6.73 11.90
N VAL A 92 -0.76 6.98 13.04
CA VAL A 92 -1.44 7.25 14.32
C VAL A 92 -1.01 8.63 14.81
N PRO A 93 -1.77 9.69 14.46
CA PRO A 93 -1.45 11.05 14.89
C PRO A 93 -1.70 11.25 16.39
N THR A 94 -0.78 11.93 17.09
CA THR A 94 -0.80 12.03 18.56
C THR A 94 -1.04 13.42 19.14
N ASP A 95 -1.33 14.43 18.32
CA ASP A 95 -1.58 15.81 18.77
C ASP A 95 -2.79 15.94 19.70
N ASP A 96 -3.76 15.04 19.54
CA ASP A 96 -5.00 14.95 20.33
C ASP A 96 -5.14 13.53 20.88
N ALA A 97 -5.31 13.40 22.19
CA ALA A 97 -5.30 12.09 22.86
C ALA A 97 -6.51 11.21 22.48
N ASP A 98 -7.69 11.81 22.32
CA ASP A 98 -8.91 11.08 21.94
C ASP A 98 -8.80 10.58 20.49
N TYR A 99 -8.28 11.44 19.60
CA TYR A 99 -8.02 11.07 18.22
C TYR A 99 -6.91 10.02 18.10
N ALA A 100 -5.85 10.11 18.90
CA ALA A 100 -4.78 9.11 18.93
C ALA A 100 -5.31 7.73 19.33
N ALA A 101 -6.11 7.66 20.39
CA ALA A 101 -6.74 6.42 20.83
C ALA A 101 -7.66 5.83 19.75
N TRP A 102 -8.45 6.67 19.08
CA TRP A 102 -9.28 6.26 17.95
C TRP A 102 -8.44 5.75 16.78
N ALA A 103 -7.37 6.47 16.38
CA ALA A 103 -6.54 6.12 15.24
C ALA A 103 -5.78 4.81 15.48
N GLU A 104 -5.24 4.60 16.68
CA GLU A 104 -4.62 3.34 17.06
C GLU A 104 -5.61 2.16 16.99
N ALA A 105 -6.79 2.32 17.58
CA ALA A 105 -7.83 1.29 17.54
C ALA A 105 -8.25 0.97 16.09
N HIS A 106 -8.39 2.00 15.26
CA HIS A 106 -8.73 1.85 13.85
C HIS A 106 -7.63 1.11 13.07
N VAL A 107 -6.36 1.44 13.31
CA VAL A 107 -5.22 0.75 12.69
C VAL A 107 -5.15 -0.71 13.14
N LYS A 108 -5.33 -1.01 14.44
CA LYS A 108 -5.38 -2.41 14.93
C LYS A 108 -6.52 -3.19 14.28
N GLN A 109 -7.68 -2.57 14.12
CA GLN A 109 -8.81 -3.17 13.40
C GLN A 109 -8.44 -3.50 11.95
N GLN A 110 -7.86 -2.55 11.22
CA GLN A 110 -7.44 -2.75 9.84
C GLN A 110 -6.38 -3.87 9.72
N ILE A 111 -5.34 -3.82 10.55
CA ILE A 111 -4.27 -4.83 10.56
C ILE A 111 -4.86 -6.22 10.81
N SER A 112 -5.70 -6.36 11.84
CA SER A 112 -6.31 -7.65 12.20
C SER A 112 -7.19 -8.21 11.08
N PHE A 113 -7.97 -7.35 10.41
CA PHE A 113 -8.80 -7.75 9.28
C PHE A 113 -7.95 -8.23 8.10
N TYR A 114 -6.96 -7.44 7.66
CA TYR A 114 -6.16 -7.81 6.49
C TYR A 114 -5.31 -9.06 6.77
N MET A 115 -4.69 -9.15 7.95
CA MET A 115 -3.87 -10.30 8.34
C MET A 115 -4.69 -11.60 8.48
N SER A 116 -6.02 -11.50 8.62
CA SER A 116 -6.93 -12.67 8.60
C SER A 116 -7.12 -13.30 7.21
N THR A 117 -6.68 -12.61 6.14
CA THR A 117 -6.91 -13.07 4.77
C THR A 117 -5.71 -13.83 4.20
N PRO A 118 -5.92 -14.85 3.34
CA PRO A 118 -4.82 -15.67 2.80
C PRO A 118 -3.75 -14.88 2.03
N ALA A 119 -4.09 -13.73 1.47
CA ALA A 119 -3.19 -12.92 0.65
C ALA A 119 -1.96 -12.39 1.43
N TYR A 120 -2.07 -12.21 2.74
CA TYR A 120 -1.01 -11.64 3.58
C TYR A 120 -0.24 -12.67 4.41
N ARG A 121 -0.43 -13.98 4.15
CA ARG A 121 0.31 -15.04 4.84
C ARG A 121 1.82 -14.88 4.72
N VAL A 122 2.32 -14.47 3.55
CA VAL A 122 3.75 -14.21 3.34
C VAL A 122 4.30 -13.17 4.33
N LEU A 123 3.51 -12.15 4.66
CA LEU A 123 3.92 -11.13 5.62
C LEU A 123 3.91 -11.70 7.04
N ALA A 124 2.91 -12.51 7.41
CA ALA A 124 2.90 -13.17 8.70
C ALA A 124 4.08 -14.15 8.86
N GLU A 125 4.36 -14.98 7.85
CA GLU A 125 5.48 -15.92 7.81
C GLU A 125 6.84 -15.22 7.95
N LEU A 126 7.03 -14.07 7.27
CA LEU A 126 8.27 -13.30 7.39
C LEU A 126 8.55 -12.81 8.81
N HIS A 127 7.51 -12.59 9.61
CA HIS A 127 7.64 -12.08 10.99
C HIS A 127 7.48 -13.16 12.06
N GLY A 128 7.14 -14.40 11.71
CA GLY A 128 6.84 -15.44 12.69
C GLY A 128 5.46 -15.28 13.34
N TRP A 129 4.51 -14.65 12.64
CA TRP A 129 3.14 -14.39 13.13
C TRP A 129 2.08 -15.32 12.52
N GLU A 130 2.48 -16.50 12.05
CA GLU A 130 1.60 -17.46 11.40
C GLU A 130 0.47 -17.91 12.33
N GLU A 131 0.76 -18.11 13.61
CA GLU A 131 -0.24 -18.48 14.61
C GLU A 131 -1.28 -17.37 14.80
N THR A 132 -0.83 -16.11 14.95
CA THR A 132 -1.70 -14.93 15.03
C THR A 132 -2.59 -14.83 13.79
N ALA A 133 -2.01 -14.94 12.59
CA ALA A 133 -2.77 -14.90 11.34
C ALA A 133 -3.80 -16.03 11.23
N LEU A 134 -3.45 -17.24 11.69
CA LEU A 134 -4.37 -18.38 11.73
C LEU A 134 -5.53 -18.14 12.71
N GLN A 135 -5.25 -17.58 13.88
CA GLN A 135 -6.27 -17.24 14.87
C GLN A 135 -7.21 -16.14 14.35
N LEU A 136 -6.65 -15.06 13.79
CA LEU A 136 -7.42 -14.00 13.12
C LEU A 136 -8.31 -14.57 12.02
N SER A 137 -7.79 -15.48 11.19
CA SER A 137 -8.56 -16.17 10.16
C SER A 137 -9.74 -16.96 10.73
N LYS A 138 -9.57 -17.62 11.90
CA LYS A 138 -10.65 -18.36 12.58
C LYS A 138 -11.71 -17.40 13.11
N MET A 139 -11.28 -16.32 13.77
CA MET A 139 -12.16 -15.30 14.35
C MET A 139 -13.00 -14.60 13.28
N ALA A 140 -12.39 -14.24 12.15
CA ALA A 140 -13.08 -13.69 10.99
C ALA A 140 -14.19 -14.63 10.48
N ARG A 141 -13.92 -15.93 10.37
CA ARG A 141 -14.92 -16.93 9.94
C ARG A 141 -16.05 -17.12 10.95
N SER A 142 -15.78 -16.94 12.25
CA SER A 142 -16.80 -17.03 13.30
C SER A 142 -17.50 -15.71 13.59
N GLY A 143 -17.16 -14.63 12.87
CA GLY A 143 -17.76 -13.31 13.06
C GLY A 143 -17.29 -12.55 14.31
N ALA A 144 -16.19 -12.96 14.94
CA ALA A 144 -15.65 -12.36 16.16
C ALA A 144 -14.81 -11.10 15.86
N TRP A 145 -15.37 -10.17 15.07
CA TRP A 145 -14.66 -9.01 14.51
C TRP A 145 -14.17 -8.04 15.58
N ASP A 146 -14.97 -7.81 16.62
CA ASP A 146 -14.66 -6.85 17.69
C ASP A 146 -13.48 -7.29 18.56
N ASP A 147 -13.22 -8.60 18.62
CA ASP A 147 -12.12 -9.17 19.41
C ASP A 147 -10.82 -9.31 18.63
N MET A 148 -10.86 -9.30 17.29
CA MET A 148 -9.68 -9.45 16.43
C MET A 148 -8.57 -8.42 16.70
N PRO A 149 -8.87 -7.12 16.93
CA PRO A 149 -7.85 -6.13 17.25
C PRO A 149 -7.01 -6.47 18.49
N ASN A 150 -7.55 -7.26 19.43
CA ASN A 150 -6.85 -7.65 20.66
C ASN A 150 -5.64 -8.56 20.41
N LEU A 151 -5.54 -9.17 19.22
CA LEU A 151 -4.38 -9.96 18.81
C LEU A 151 -3.26 -9.12 18.19
N ILE A 152 -3.47 -7.82 18.01
CA ILE A 152 -2.47 -6.90 17.48
C ILE A 152 -1.71 -6.29 18.66
N ASN A 153 -0.59 -6.92 19.01
CA ASN A 153 0.33 -6.43 20.02
C ASN A 153 1.18 -5.25 19.51
N ASP A 154 1.98 -4.66 20.40
CA ASP A 154 2.82 -3.50 20.09
C ASP A 154 3.89 -3.80 19.03
N ASP A 155 4.40 -5.04 18.97
CA ASP A 155 5.37 -5.45 17.96
C ASP A 155 4.75 -5.44 16.55
N ILE A 156 3.54 -5.99 16.40
CA ILE A 156 2.82 -5.97 15.12
C ILE A 156 2.43 -4.54 14.75
N LEU A 157 1.91 -3.77 15.71
CA LEU A 157 1.51 -2.39 15.48
C LEU A 157 2.70 -1.54 15.03
N SER A 158 3.81 -1.57 15.77
CA SER A 158 5.01 -0.77 15.46
C SER A 158 5.68 -1.16 14.13
N ALA A 159 5.61 -2.43 13.75
CA ALA A 159 6.13 -2.88 12.46
C ALA A 159 5.36 -2.26 11.28
N MET A 160 4.04 -2.08 11.41
CA MET A 160 3.13 -1.68 10.32
C MET A 160 2.78 -0.18 10.33
N ALA A 161 2.70 0.42 11.51
CA ALA A 161 2.25 1.78 11.71
C ALA A 161 3.39 2.75 11.98
N VAL A 162 3.11 4.04 11.82
CA VAL A 162 3.97 5.14 12.26
C VAL A 162 3.14 6.03 13.17
N THR A 163 3.63 6.24 14.40
CA THR A 163 2.96 7.01 15.44
C THR A 163 3.77 8.25 15.74
N GLY A 164 3.12 9.41 15.80
CA GLY A 164 3.74 10.70 16.08
C GLY A 164 2.78 11.84 15.81
N THR A 165 3.16 13.08 16.12
CA THR A 165 2.32 14.24 15.76
C THR A 165 2.23 14.43 14.25
N TRP A 166 1.20 15.11 13.76
CA TRP A 166 1.04 15.44 12.33
C TRP A 166 2.28 16.12 11.72
N ALA A 167 3.01 16.90 12.53
CA ALA A 167 4.25 17.55 12.13
C ALA A 167 5.47 16.60 12.11
N GLU A 168 5.50 15.59 12.99
CA GLU A 168 6.60 14.61 13.06
C GLU A 168 6.45 13.47 12.04
N LEU A 169 5.22 13.07 11.72
CA LEU A 169 4.92 11.93 10.85
C LEU A 169 5.70 11.94 9.52
N PRO A 170 5.84 13.06 8.80
CA PRO A 170 6.64 13.09 7.57
C PRO A 170 8.10 12.66 7.79
N HIS A 171 8.75 13.18 8.83
CA HIS A 171 10.14 12.84 9.16
C HIS A 171 10.27 11.38 9.61
N LEU A 172 9.34 10.89 10.43
CA LEU A 172 9.32 9.50 10.88
C LEU A 172 9.12 8.53 9.72
N ILE A 173 8.23 8.87 8.77
CA ILE A 173 7.99 8.06 7.56
C ILE A 173 9.20 8.10 6.64
N LYS A 174 9.82 9.27 6.43
CA LYS A 174 11.06 9.41 5.65
C LYS A 174 12.19 8.59 6.27
N ALA A 175 12.32 8.59 7.60
CA ALA A 175 13.31 7.78 8.31
C ALA A 175 13.02 6.27 8.19
N LYS A 176 11.75 5.86 8.23
CA LYS A 176 11.36 4.44 8.17
C LYS A 176 11.44 3.86 6.75
N TYR A 177 11.14 4.65 5.72
CA TYR A 177 10.91 4.15 4.35
C TYR A 177 11.66 4.89 3.23
N GLY A 178 12.48 5.90 3.53
CA GLY A 178 12.99 6.85 2.52
C GLY A 178 13.81 6.24 1.38
N ASP A 179 14.39 5.05 1.54
CA ASP A 179 15.10 4.32 0.49
C ASP A 179 14.26 3.21 -0.18
N LEU A 180 13.01 3.02 0.24
CA LEU A 180 12.14 1.92 -0.17
C LEU A 180 10.95 2.38 -1.02
N LEU A 181 10.42 3.56 -0.73
CA LEU A 181 9.18 4.08 -1.30
C LEU A 181 9.42 5.43 -1.97
N ASP A 182 8.77 5.63 -3.12
CA ASP A 182 8.85 6.87 -3.89
C ASP A 182 7.75 7.86 -3.50
N ARG A 183 6.59 7.35 -3.08
CA ARG A 183 5.46 8.17 -2.62
C ARG A 183 4.67 7.48 -1.53
N VAL A 184 4.22 8.28 -0.57
CA VAL A 184 3.37 7.83 0.53
C VAL A 184 2.11 8.67 0.63
N SER A 185 1.05 8.06 1.12
CA SER A 185 -0.11 8.73 1.71
C SER A 185 -0.38 8.16 3.09
N TYR A 186 -1.32 8.73 3.85
CA TYR A 186 -1.78 8.13 5.09
C TYR A 186 -3.02 7.28 4.82
N TYR A 187 -3.08 6.11 5.43
CA TYR A 187 -4.27 5.25 5.42
C TYR A 187 -5.27 5.72 6.50
N LEU A 188 -5.63 6.99 6.39
CA LEU A 188 -6.60 7.68 7.24
C LEU A 188 -7.70 8.27 6.34
N PRO A 189 -8.96 8.36 6.82
CA PRO A 189 -10.02 9.04 6.09
C PRO A 189 -9.64 10.50 5.83
N PHE A 190 -9.74 10.91 4.57
CA PHE A 190 -9.68 12.32 4.18
C PHE A 190 -11.09 12.84 3.93
N VAL A 191 -11.49 13.85 4.71
CA VAL A 191 -12.76 14.55 4.54
C VAL A 191 -12.43 16.02 4.29
N PRO A 192 -12.81 16.60 3.13
CA PRO A 192 -12.53 18.00 2.83
C PRO A 192 -13.06 18.94 3.92
N GLY A 193 -12.21 19.84 4.43
CA GLY A 193 -12.55 20.78 5.50
C GLY A 193 -12.32 20.24 6.92
N GLU A 194 -12.04 18.95 7.08
CA GLU A 194 -11.64 18.37 8.36
C GLU A 194 -10.13 18.24 8.47
N ARG A 195 -9.57 18.77 9.56
CA ARG A 195 -8.13 18.66 9.89
C ARG A 195 -7.22 19.25 8.79
N ASP A 196 -7.70 20.23 8.03
CA ASP A 196 -6.94 20.85 6.94
C ASP A 196 -5.57 21.37 7.42
N ALA A 197 -5.52 21.98 8.60
CA ALA A 197 -4.26 22.47 9.18
C ALA A 197 -3.25 21.34 9.42
N GLN A 198 -3.72 20.20 9.92
CA GLN A 198 -2.90 19.01 10.17
C GLN A 198 -2.42 18.37 8.85
N TRP A 199 -3.30 18.25 7.85
CA TRP A 199 -2.92 17.77 6.52
C TRP A 199 -1.88 18.70 5.88
N GLN A 200 -2.03 20.01 6.00
CA GLN A 200 -1.02 20.98 5.53
C GLN A 200 0.30 20.84 6.29
N ALA A 201 0.27 20.63 7.61
CA ALA A 201 1.49 20.39 8.40
C ALA A 201 2.26 19.16 7.89
N SER A 202 1.56 18.06 7.62
CA SER A 202 2.21 16.87 7.04
C SER A 202 2.74 17.09 5.63
N ILE A 203 1.99 17.79 4.77
CA ILE A 203 2.47 18.12 3.41
C ILE A 203 3.75 18.96 3.47
N ASN A 204 3.81 19.94 4.38
CA ASN A 204 4.99 20.78 4.56
C ASN A 204 6.19 19.96 5.04
N GLY A 205 6.02 19.08 6.04
CA GLY A 205 7.12 18.24 6.53
C GLY A 205 7.67 17.24 5.51
N PHE A 206 6.91 16.88 4.46
CA PHE A 206 7.45 16.08 3.34
C PHE A 206 8.21 16.90 2.30
N ARG A 207 8.03 18.24 2.27
CA ARG A 207 8.75 19.15 1.37
C ARG A 207 10.11 19.57 1.92
N ASP A 208 10.31 19.44 3.23
CA ASP A 208 11.57 19.69 3.95
C ASP A 208 12.59 18.52 3.79
#